data_AF-A0A1T5CUQ3-F1
#
_entry.id   AF-A0A1T5CUQ3-F1
#
_cell.length_a   1.000
_cell.length_b   1.000
_cell.length_c   1.000
_cell.angle_alpha   90.00
_cell.angle_beta   90.00
_cell.angle_gamma   90.00
#
_symmetry.space_group_name_H-M   'P 1'
#
loop_
_entity.id
_entity.type
_entity.pdbx_description
1 polymer ?
#
loop_
_entity_poly.entity_id
_entity_poly.type
_entity_poly.pdbx_seq_one_letter_code
_entity_poly.pdbx_strand_id
1 'polypeptide(L)' 'MKFSSDFALLDVTKGRHKLATHLKKHGPVKVLIEAEIEYPFGHDDGTSIEFVCKVNRLELPSDH' A
#
# COMPACT_ATOMS: atom_id res chain seq x y z
N MET A 1 12.20 -11.63 -13.53
CA MET A 1 12.31 -10.16 -13.51
C MET A 1 12.63 -9.74 -12.08
N LYS A 2 13.54 -8.78 -11.87
CA LYS A 2 13.82 -8.19 -10.54
C LYS A 2 13.51 -6.70 -10.65
N PHE A 3 12.74 -6.15 -9.71
CA PHE A 3 12.40 -4.72 -9.63
C PHE A 3 12.40 -4.29 -8.16
N SER A 4 12.41 -2.99 -7.90
CA SER A 4 12.37 -2.41 -6.56
C SER A 4 11.40 -1.23 -6.53
N SER A 5 10.85 -0.95 -5.36
CA SER A 5 10.09 0.27 -5.10
C SER A 5 10.40 0.73 -3.67
N ASP A 6 10.56 2.03 -3.49
CA ASP A 6 10.82 2.62 -2.17
C ASP A 6 9.53 2.86 -1.38
N PHE A 7 8.37 2.90 -2.06
CA PHE A 7 7.07 3.05 -1.43
C PHE A 7 5.94 2.42 -2.26
N ALA A 8 4.77 2.30 -1.62
CA ALA A 8 3.52 1.91 -2.27
C ALA A 8 2.37 2.72 -1.67
N LEU A 9 1.36 3.01 -2.50
CA LEU A 9 0.12 3.63 -2.04
C LEU A 9 -0.93 2.53 -1.83
N LEU A 10 -1.53 2.52 -0.64
CA LEU A 10 -2.59 1.58 -0.27
C LEU A 10 -3.95 2.29 -0.29
N ASP A 11 -4.81 1.93 -1.24
CA ASP A 11 -6.20 2.42 -1.28
C ASP A 11 -7.06 1.69 -0.24
N VAL A 12 -7.38 2.38 0.86
CA VAL A 12 -8.19 1.85 1.96
C VAL A 12 -9.64 2.29 1.78
N THR A 13 -10.51 1.35 1.41
CA THR A 13 -11.95 1.64 1.24
C THR A 13 -12.70 1.62 2.58
N LYS A 14 -12.52 0.55 3.36
CA LYS A 14 -13.17 0.33 4.67
C LYS A 14 -12.24 0.70 5.83
N GLY A 15 -12.74 1.47 6.79
CA GLY A 15 -11.97 1.85 7.99
C GLY A 15 -11.00 3.02 7.80
N ARG A 16 -10.91 3.62 6.60
CA ARG A 16 -9.98 4.70 6.24
C ARG A 16 -9.96 5.89 7.20
N HIS A 17 -11.12 6.31 7.71
CA HIS A 17 -11.19 7.43 8.65
C HIS A 17 -10.57 7.08 10.02
N LYS A 18 -10.77 5.84 10.50
CA LYS A 18 -10.15 5.37 11.74
C LYS A 18 -8.63 5.25 11.58
N LEU A 19 -8.17 4.70 10.45
CA LEU A 19 -6.75 4.63 10.12
C LEU A 19 -6.13 6.03 10.03
N ALA A 20 -6.76 6.96 9.33
CA ALA A 20 -6.29 8.34 9.25
C ALA A 20 -6.17 9.02 10.63
N THR A 21 -7.16 8.83 11.50
CA THR A 21 -7.10 9.32 12.89
C THR A 21 -5.98 8.64 13.69
N HIS A 22 -5.81 7.32 13.55
CA HIS A 22 -4.72 6.59 14.20
C HIS A 22 -3.36 7.14 13.76
N LEU A 23 -3.12 7.28 12.46
CA LEU A 23 -1.86 7.78 11.92
C LEU A 23 -1.53 9.19 12.43
N LYS A 24 -2.53 10.08 12.55
CA LYS A 24 -2.34 11.43 13.11
C LYS A 24 -1.95 11.43 14.59
N LYS A 25 -2.43 10.46 15.36
CA LYS A 25 -2.27 10.43 16.82
C LYS A 25 -1.10 9.55 17.28
N HIS A 26 -0.88 8.43 16.61
CA HIS A 26 0.03 7.36 17.03
C HIS A 26 1.19 7.14 16.05
N GLY A 27 1.12 7.70 14.84
CA GLY A 27 2.14 7.53 13.82
C GLY A 27 1.92 6.28 12.95
N PRO A 28 2.97 5.82 12.23
CA PRO A 28 2.87 4.76 11.24
C PRO A 28 2.38 3.42 11.80
N VAL A 29 1.61 2.69 10.99
CA VAL A 29 1.18 1.32 11.29
C VAL A 29 1.97 0.37 10.38
N LYS A 30 2.66 -0.60 10.98
CA LYS A 30 3.27 -1.69 10.23
C LYS A 30 2.16 -2.57 9.66
N VAL A 31 2.28 -3.00 8.41
CA VAL A 31 1.35 -3.93 7.78
C VAL A 31 2.11 -4.94 6.95
N LEU A 32 1.53 -6.12 6.73
CA LEU A 32 1.97 -7.06 5.70
C LEU A 32 0.90 -7.13 4.61
N ILE A 33 1.31 -6.97 3.36
CA ILE A 33 0.42 -6.97 2.20
C ILE A 33 0.91 -8.04 1.24
N GLU A 34 0.00 -8.92 0.84
CA GLU A 34 0.16 -9.81 -0.31
C GLU A 34 -0.69 -9.27 -1.46
N ALA A 35 -0.08 -9.00 -2.60
CA ALA A 35 -0.75 -8.39 -3.75
C ALA A 35 -0.15 -8.84 -5.08
N GLU A 36 -0.96 -8.74 -6.14
CA GLU A 36 -0.58 -8.97 -7.53
C GLU A 36 -0.56 -7.65 -8.28
N ILE A 37 0.52 -7.35 -9.02
CA ILE A 37 0.57 -6.23 -9.95
C ILE A 37 -0.26 -6.58 -11.19
N GLU A 38 -1.28 -5.77 -11.51
CA GLU A 38 -2.20 -6.06 -12.62
C GLU A 38 -1.85 -5.27 -13.88
N TYR A 39 -1.85 -3.94 -13.81
CA TYR A 39 -1.63 -3.07 -14.97
C TYR A 39 -1.05 -1.70 -14.59
N PRO A 40 -0.38 -0.99 -15.53
CA PRO A 40 0.07 0.39 -15.30
C PRO A 40 -1.12 1.31 -15.01
N PHE A 41 -1.04 2.07 -13.92
CA PHE A 41 -2.01 3.11 -13.58
C PHE A 41 -1.63 4.46 -14.20
N GLY A 42 -0.34 4.80 -14.11
CA GLY A 42 0.21 6.09 -14.56
C GLY A 42 1.00 5.98 -15.86
N HIS A 43 1.55 7.11 -16.29
CA HIS A 43 2.51 7.17 -17.39
C HIS A 43 3.94 6.94 -16.87
N ASP A 44 4.83 6.46 -17.75
CA ASP A 44 6.26 6.41 -17.47
C ASP A 44 6.84 7.83 -17.49
N ASP A 45 7.27 8.32 -16.32
CA ASP A 45 7.88 9.65 -16.19
C ASP A 45 9.39 9.65 -16.47
N GLY A 46 9.95 8.53 -16.94
CA GLY A 46 11.38 8.32 -17.15
C GLY A 46 12.14 7.93 -15.88
N THR A 47 11.48 7.91 -14.73
CA THR A 47 12.03 7.50 -13.42
C THR A 47 11.25 6.32 -12.83
N SER A 48 9.92 6.33 -12.94
CA SER A 48 9.01 5.33 -12.38
C SER A 48 7.72 5.20 -13.20
N ILE A 49 7.03 4.08 -13.00
CA ILE A 49 5.66 3.83 -13.48
C ILE A 49 4.84 3.40 -12.28
N GLU A 50 3.66 3.99 -12.11
CA GLU A 50 2.69 3.54 -11.10
C GLU A 50 1.93 2.31 -11.61
N PHE A 51 1.77 1.30 -10.77
CA PHE A 51 1.03 0.08 -11.11
C PHE A 51 -0.13 -0.17 -10.15
N VAL A 52 -1.30 -0.51 -10.68
CA VAL A 52 -2.41 -1.02 -9.88
C VAL A 52 -2.06 -2.40 -9.36
N CYS A 53 -2.25 -2.60 -8.06
CA CYS A 53 -2.07 -3.90 -7.42
C CYS A 53 -3.40 -4.39 -6.83
N LYS A 54 -3.78 -5.61 -7.15
CA LYS A 54 -4.88 -6.30 -6.48
C LYS A 54 -4.38 -6.86 -5.15
N VAL A 55 -4.91 -6.33 -4.06
CA VAL A 55 -4.59 -6.81 -2.70
C VAL A 55 -5.33 -8.13 -2.44
N ASN A 56 -4.58 -9.21 -2.24
CA ASN A 56 -5.10 -10.53 -1.92
C ASN A 56 -5.24 -10.73 -0.40
N ARG A 57 -4.29 -10.19 0.38
CA ARG A 57 -4.28 -10.27 1.85
C ARG A 57 -3.65 -9.01 2.45
N LEU A 58 -4.26 -8.53 3.53
CA LEU A 58 -3.72 -7.46 4.36
C LEU A 58 -3.78 -7.88 5.82
N GLU A 59 -2.64 -7.78 6.50
CA GLU A 59 -2.52 -8.10 7.92
C GLU A 59 -2.00 -6.91 8.71
N LEU A 60 -2.67 -6.67 9.83
CA LEU A 60 -2.14 -5.85 10.91
C LEU A 60 -1.30 -6.76 11.82
N PRO A 61 -0.17 -6.29 12.36
CA PRO A 61 0.54 -6.98 13.41
C PRO A 61 -0.46 -7.29 14.52
N SER A 62 -0.53 -8.54 14.95
CA SER A 62 -1.20 -8.88 16.20
C SER A 62 -0.50 -8.12 17.33
N ASP A 63 -1.28 -7.40 18.14
CA ASP A 63 -0.79 -6.85 19.40
C ASP A 63 -0.20 -8.02 20.22
N HIS A 64 1.11 -8.02 20.42
CA HIS A 64 1.80 -8.95 21.32
C HIS A 64 1.85 -8.36 22.73
#